data_AF-A0A959VX46-F1
#
_entry.id   AF-A0A959VX46-F1
#
_cell.length_a   1.000
_cell.length_b   1.000
_cell.length_c   1.000
_cell.angle_alpha   90.00
_cell.angle_beta   90.00
_cell.angle_gamma   90.00
#
_symmetry.space_group_name_H-M   'P 1'
#
loop_
_entity.id
_entity.type
_entity.pdbx_description
1 polymer ?
#
loop_
_entity_poly.entity_id
_entity_poly.type
_entity_poly.pdbx_seq_one_letter_code
_entity_poly.pdbx_strand_id
1 'polypeptide(L)' 'MTTTDRESVSPGGAPLPTGARDVLPLEARELRAAEDALRGVFHTFGYREVRTPVMEFAQQLERGYRDPLEHVVRLFD' A
#
# COMPACT_ATOMS: atom_id res chain seq x y z
N MET A 1 -8.96 -20.19 -45.23
CA MET A 1 -7.90 -20.65 -44.29
C MET A 1 -7.18 -19.41 -43.81
N THR A 2 -7.82 -18.68 -42.90
CA THR A 2 -7.30 -17.46 -42.28
C THR A 2 -6.73 -17.85 -40.93
N THR A 3 -5.41 -17.81 -40.83
CA THR A 3 -4.68 -18.02 -39.58
C THR A 3 -5.06 -16.89 -38.63
N THR A 4 -5.90 -17.21 -37.64
CA THR A 4 -6.06 -16.39 -36.44
C THR A 4 -4.74 -16.45 -35.69
N ASP A 5 -4.02 -15.35 -35.71
CA ASP A 5 -2.88 -15.12 -34.83
C ASP A 5 -3.41 -15.23 -33.40
N ARG A 6 -2.99 -16.29 -32.70
CA ARG A 6 -3.30 -16.42 -31.27
C ARG A 6 -2.33 -15.50 -30.57
N GLU A 7 -2.84 -14.38 -30.02
CA GLU A 7 -2.11 -13.59 -29.03
C GLU A 7 -1.58 -14.55 -27.95
N SER A 8 -0.26 -14.73 -27.95
CA SER A 8 0.44 -15.46 -26.93
C SER A 8 0.37 -14.67 -25.63
N VAL A 9 -0.51 -15.06 -24.71
CA VAL A 9 -0.50 -14.56 -23.33
C VAL A 9 0.79 -15.07 -22.68
N SER A 10 1.74 -14.16 -22.47
CA SER A 10 2.95 -14.42 -21.68
C SER A 10 2.53 -14.64 -20.21
N PRO A 11 3.13 -15.56 -19.44
CA PRO A 11 2.71 -15.89 -18.07
C PRO A 11 3.22 -14.86 -17.06
N GLY A 12 3.21 -13.58 -17.43
CA GLY A 12 3.55 -12.47 -16.55
C GLY A 12 2.28 -12.02 -15.84
N GLY A 13 2.27 -12.08 -14.52
CA GLY A 13 1.18 -11.55 -13.70
C GLY A 13 0.86 -10.10 -14.07
N ALA A 14 -0.38 -9.69 -13.81
CA ALA A 14 -0.83 -8.32 -14.09
C ALA A 14 0.17 -7.30 -13.54
N PRO A 15 0.44 -6.21 -14.28
CA PRO A 15 1.39 -5.19 -13.84
C PRO A 15 0.95 -4.60 -12.50
N LEU A 16 1.91 -4.35 -11.61
CA LEU A 16 1.64 -3.67 -10.35
C LEU A 16 1.16 -2.23 -10.62
N PRO A 17 0.32 -1.65 -9.74
CA PRO A 17 -0.04 -0.25 -9.83
C PRO A 17 1.20 0.65 -9.90
N THR A 18 1.14 1.73 -10.68
CA THR A 18 2.24 2.69 -10.79
C THR A 18 2.65 3.19 -9.40
N GLY A 19 3.95 3.08 -9.09
CA GLY A 19 4.52 3.47 -7.80
C GLY A 19 4.48 2.38 -6.72
N ALA A 20 3.82 1.25 -6.96
CA ALA A 20 3.86 0.08 -6.09
C ALA A 20 5.01 -0.87 -6.47
N ARG A 21 5.56 -1.56 -5.47
CA ARG A 21 6.54 -2.64 -5.65
C ARG A 21 6.28 -3.76 -4.65
N ASP A 22 6.66 -4.97 -5.03
CA ASP A 22 6.69 -6.10 -4.09
C ASP A 22 7.78 -5.88 -3.02
N VAL A 23 7.51 -6.37 -1.81
CA VAL A 23 8.49 -6.45 -0.73
C VAL A 23 8.90 -7.92 -0.59
N LEU A 24 10.13 -8.24 -0.96
CA LEU A 24 10.62 -9.61 -1.01
C LEU A 24 10.95 -10.16 0.39
N PRO A 25 11.13 -11.47 0.57
CA PRO A 25 11.27 -12.07 1.91
C PRO A 25 12.37 -11.46 2.79
N LEU A 26 13.52 -11.09 2.21
CA LEU A 26 14.60 -10.43 2.94
C LEU A 26 14.20 -9.01 3.37
N GLU A 27 13.71 -8.19 2.43
CA GLU A 27 13.25 -6.83 2.69
C GLU A 27 12.10 -6.81 3.71
N ALA A 28 11.18 -7.77 3.63
CA ALA A 28 10.08 -7.91 4.57
C ALA A 28 10.59 -8.22 5.99
N ARG A 29 11.68 -8.97 6.11
CA ARG A 29 12.31 -9.29 7.40
C ARG A 29 13.00 -8.06 8.00
N GLU A 30 13.67 -7.28 7.16
CA GLU A 30 14.31 -6.01 7.55
C GLU A 30 13.26 -4.98 7.98
N LEU A 31 12.18 -4.83 7.20
CA LEU A 31 11.06 -3.94 7.52
C LEU A 31 10.42 -4.30 8.87
N ARG A 32 10.13 -5.59 9.10
CA ARG A 32 9.61 -6.06 10.39
C ARG A 32 10.54 -5.72 11.55
N ALA A 33 11.85 -5.94 11.39
CA ALA A 33 12.82 -5.63 12.44
C ALA A 33 12.85 -4.13 12.77
N ALA A 34 12.76 -3.27 11.76
CA ALA A 34 12.68 -1.82 11.95
C ALA A 34 11.38 -1.41 12.67
N GLU A 35 10.23 -1.95 12.25
CA GLU A 35 8.95 -1.66 12.88
C GLU A 35 8.90 -2.14 14.35
N ASP A 36 9.45 -3.31 14.66
CA ASP A 36 9.46 -3.84 16.02
C ASP A 36 10.34 -3.00 16.96
N ALA A 37 11.48 -2.51 16.45
CA ALA A 37 12.31 -1.57 17.20
C ALA A 37 11.56 -0.26 17.52
N LEU A 38 10.85 0.31 16.54
CA LEU A 38 10.03 1.51 16.73
C LEU A 38 8.89 1.28 17.74
N ARG A 39 8.15 0.17 17.59
CA ARG A 39 7.09 -0.22 18.54
C ARG A 39 7.63 -0.39 19.95
N GLY A 40 8.82 -0.98 20.10
CA GLY A 40 9.52 -1.09 21.38
C GLY A 40 9.73 0.26 22.05
N VAL A 41 10.23 1.25 21.31
CA VAL A 41 10.39 2.63 21.80
C VAL A 41 9.03 3.22 22.19
N PHE A 42 8.00 3.15 21.35
CA PHE A 42 6.70 3.72 21.70
C PHE A 42 6.10 3.11 22.98
N HIS A 43 6.29 1.82 23.20
CA HIS A 43 5.82 1.14 24.41
C HIS A 43 6.51 1.67 25.68
N THR A 44 7.79 2.06 25.63
CA THR A 44 8.47 2.61 26.82
C THR A 44 7.89 3.95 27.28
N PHE A 45 7.21 4.68 26.39
CA PHE A 45 6.47 5.90 26.70
C PHE A 45 4.99 5.67 26.99
N GLY A 46 4.53 4.42 27.06
CA GLY A 46 3.14 4.07 27.39
C GLY A 46 2.16 4.16 26.22
N TYR A 47 2.63 4.39 25.00
CA TYR A 47 1.76 4.34 23.82
C TYR A 47 1.30 2.92 23.52
N ARG A 48 0.12 2.81 22.91
CA ARG A 48 -0.50 1.56 22.47
C ARG A 48 -0.92 1.68 21.02
N GLU A 49 -0.84 0.57 20.30
CA GLU A 49 -1.23 0.53 18.90
C GLU A 49 -2.74 0.70 18.73
N VAL A 50 -3.12 1.54 17.76
CA VAL A 50 -4.47 1.64 17.22
C VAL A 50 -4.36 1.29 15.73
N ARG A 51 -5.23 0.39 15.26
CA ARG A 51 -5.32 0.02 13.84
C ARG A 51 -6.55 0.69 13.25
N THR A 52 -6.34 1.59 12.29
CA THR A 52 -7.42 2.21 11.52
C THR A 52 -7.65 1.44 10.22
N PRO A 53 -8.84 1.56 9.62
CA PRO A 53 -9.07 1.11 8.24
C PRO A 53 -8.01 1.66 7.26
N VAL A 54 -7.70 0.89 6.22
CA VAL A 54 -6.74 1.29 5.15
C VAL A 54 -7.32 2.35 4.23
N MET A 55 -8.65 2.42 4.14
CA MET A 55 -9.39 3.40 3.36
C MET A 55 -10.40 4.07 4.25
N GLU A 56 -10.60 5.37 4.04
CA GLU A 56 -11.53 6.20 4.79
C GLU A 56 -12.49 6.91 3.82
N PHE A 57 -13.64 7.36 4.32
CA PHE A 57 -14.54 8.18 3.51
C PHE A 57 -13.86 9.49 3.12
N ALA A 58 -13.97 9.87 1.84
CA ALA A 58 -13.36 11.10 1.32
C ALA A 58 -13.73 12.34 2.15
N GLN A 59 -14.99 12.44 2.58
CA GLN A 59 -15.47 13.54 3.43
C GLN A 59 -14.77 13.62 4.79
N GLN A 60 -14.26 12.52 5.33
CA GLN A 60 -13.54 12.50 6.61
C GLN A 60 -12.08 12.93 6.40
N LEU A 61 -11.46 12.51 5.30
CA LEU A 61 -10.13 12.97 4.92
C LEU A 61 -10.13 14.48 4.63
N GLU A 62 -11.11 14.97 3.86
CA GLU A 62 -11.25 16.39 3.54
C GLU A 62 -11.35 17.31 4.78
N ARG A 63 -11.84 16.80 5.91
CA ARG A 63 -11.96 17.55 7.17
C ARG A 63 -10.69 17.57 8.00
N GLY A 64 -9.90 16.50 7.96
CA GLY A 64 -8.74 16.29 8.83
C GLY A 64 -7.38 16.45 8.15
N TYR A 65 -7.34 16.39 6.82
CA TYR A 65 -6.09 16.40 6.06
C TYR A 65 -5.62 17.83 5.81
N ARG A 66 -4.38 18.13 6.21
CA ARG A 66 -3.80 19.48 6.14
C ARG A 66 -3.07 19.76 4.82
N ASP A 67 -2.69 18.71 4.10
CA ASP A 67 -2.01 18.78 2.81
C ASP A 67 -3.01 18.75 1.64
N PRO A 68 -2.60 19.14 0.42
CA PRO A 68 -3.46 19.08 -0.75
C PRO A 68 -3.95 17.65 -1.03
N LEU A 69 -5.25 17.50 -1.34
CA LEU A 69 -5.88 16.21 -1.67
C LEU A 69 -5.33 15.56 -2.95
N GLU A 70 -4.45 16.24 -3.68
CA GLU A 70 -3.80 15.75 -4.91
C GLU A 70 -2.93 14.51 -4.70
N HIS A 71 -2.60 14.18 -3.45
CA HIS A 71 -1.85 12.97 -3.08
C HIS A 71 -2.75 11.84 -2.55
N VAL A 72 -4.08 12.00 -2.57
CA VAL A 72 -5.03 10.98 -2.14
C VAL A 72 -5.49 10.16 -3.34
N VAL A 73 -5.39 8.83 -3.23
CA VAL A 73 -5.97 7.91 -4.21
C VAL A 73 -7.47 7.78 -3.95
N ARG A 74 -8.31 8.21 -4.89
CA ARG A 74 -9.76 7.94 -4.89
C ARG A 74 -10.00 6.57 -5.52
N LEU A 75 -10.72 5.71 -4.81
CA LEU A 75 -11.02 4.36 -5.29
C LEU A 75 -12.22 4.34 -6.26
N PHE A 76 -13.17 5.26 -6.04
CA PHE A 76 -14.36 5.45 -6.85
C PHE A 76 -14.59 6.95 -7.05
N ASP A 77 -15.20 7.29 -8.18
CA ASP A 77 -15.65 8.65 -8.52
C ASP A 77 -17.06 8.94 -8.00
#